data_AF-A0A956BUK6-F1
#
_entry.id   AF-A0A956BUK6-F1
#
_cell.length_a   1.000
_cell.length_b   1.000
_cell.length_c   1.000
_cell.angle_alpha   90.00
_cell.angle_beta   90.00
_cell.angle_gamma   90.00
#
_symmetry.space_group_name_H-M   'P 1'
#
loop_
_entity.id
_entity.type
_entity.pdbx_description
1 polymer ?
#
loop_
_entity_poly.entity_id
_entity_poly.type
_entity_poly.pdbx_seq_one_letter_code
_entity_poly.pdbx_strand_id
1 'polypeptide(L)'
;MKPHVLSPARAPRPARTVPSTRASRLARRAGPLLLLALVGCVGEVDLDPHAGQDPNGDASFADGGVGAATAAIQDPTAPSPSFLLPLVKVITWRGVCSGTLIAYDRVLTAAHCVCTENLAGGNICNPAVSVSFRPNPSTGVQPPDIAGSATWHPDYNPSWTDQELENDLAVVALVSDAPSYITPMVVATTKPSTSQDVLVAGYGFTGSGCNSGGGSLNFDITRFDRYVDSGRILQWDDPVTCGGDSGGAITNTSGTLLYAVHSSNSPTLGHGWAGKAIAVQPYYSWIRGLTCSSNLWDRCDEKATMCRCGAGIGDCDTDRDCSGTLRCAQNVGASFGYSADVDVCVPRSGPIEGTCECAELNLRCIAGQNQCSAGYQPRCNPLRETSTTECGGCTCR
;
A
#
# COMPACT_ATOMS: atom_id res chain seq x y z
N MET A 1 -19.31 -55.25 37.01
CA MET A 1 -18.20 -54.29 37.00
C MET A 1 -18.74 -52.94 37.46
N LYS A 2 -18.26 -52.44 38.61
CA LYS A 2 -18.72 -51.20 39.26
C LYS A 2 -17.95 -49.99 38.69
N PRO A 3 -18.57 -48.81 38.51
CA PRO A 3 -17.83 -47.60 38.16
C PRO A 3 -17.22 -46.94 39.41
N HIS A 4 -15.95 -46.55 39.32
CA HIS A 4 -15.25 -45.78 40.33
C HIS A 4 -15.56 -44.28 40.20
N VAL A 5 -15.96 -43.68 41.31
CA VAL A 5 -16.16 -42.24 41.51
C VAL A 5 -14.82 -41.61 41.89
N LEU A 6 -14.41 -40.55 41.18
CA LEU A 6 -13.28 -39.69 41.55
C LEU A 6 -13.81 -38.33 42.04
N SER A 7 -13.46 -37.98 43.27
CA SER A 7 -13.74 -36.70 43.92
C SER A 7 -12.73 -35.60 43.50
N PRO A 8 -13.11 -34.31 43.56
CA PRO A 8 -12.30 -33.19 43.07
C PRO A 8 -11.24 -32.73 44.07
N ALA A 9 -10.09 -32.30 43.53
CA ALA A 9 -8.97 -31.71 44.26
C ALA A 9 -9.22 -30.25 44.66
N ARG A 10 -8.61 -29.89 45.79
CA ARG A 10 -8.86 -28.72 46.66
C ARG A 10 -8.07 -27.49 46.21
N ALA A 11 -8.72 -26.32 46.19
CA ALA A 11 -8.09 -25.02 45.91
C ALA A 11 -7.16 -24.53 47.05
N PRO A 12 -6.04 -23.83 46.75
CA PRO A 12 -5.21 -23.18 47.76
C PRO A 12 -5.74 -21.80 48.18
N ARG A 13 -5.57 -21.48 49.47
CA ARG A 13 -5.96 -20.24 50.16
C ARG A 13 -5.01 -19.07 49.87
N PRO A 14 -5.47 -17.80 50.02
CA PRO A 14 -4.68 -16.61 49.77
C PRO A 14 -3.65 -16.30 50.87
N ALA A 15 -2.48 -15.81 50.47
CA ALA A 15 -1.45 -15.28 51.35
C ALA A 15 -1.75 -13.82 51.76
N ARG A 16 -1.18 -13.45 52.90
CA ARG A 16 -1.60 -12.44 53.87
C ARG A 16 -0.80 -11.14 53.70
N THR A 17 -1.49 -10.00 53.80
CA THR A 17 -0.92 -8.65 53.88
C THR A 17 -0.27 -8.38 55.25
N VAL A 18 0.86 -7.66 55.26
CA VAL A 18 1.45 -6.99 56.43
C VAL A 18 2.00 -5.62 56.02
N PRO A 19 1.74 -4.52 56.76
CA PRO A 19 2.32 -3.20 56.53
C PRO A 19 3.42 -2.83 57.55
N SER A 20 4.40 -2.01 57.15
CA SER A 20 5.36 -1.30 58.04
C SER A 20 6.11 -0.23 57.20
N THR A 21 5.75 1.05 57.26
CA THR A 21 6.24 2.15 58.15
C THR A 21 7.66 2.68 57.89
N ARG A 22 7.69 4.03 57.71
CA ARG A 22 8.74 5.04 57.99
C ARG A 22 9.88 5.30 56.98
N ALA A 23 9.68 6.39 56.25
CA ALA A 23 10.45 7.65 56.30
C ALA A 23 11.99 7.59 56.46
N SER A 24 12.68 8.19 55.48
CA SER A 24 13.75 9.15 55.77
C SER A 24 13.97 10.09 54.58
N ARG A 25 13.92 11.40 54.87
CA ARG A 25 14.45 12.47 54.02
C ARG A 25 15.95 12.53 54.24
N LEU A 26 16.75 12.66 53.18
CA LEU A 26 18.01 13.39 53.26
C LEU A 26 18.36 14.00 51.90
N ALA A 27 18.43 15.33 51.93
CA ALA A 27 18.94 16.18 50.87
C ALA A 27 20.46 16.05 50.75
N ARG A 28 21.02 16.32 49.55
CA ARG A 28 21.96 17.45 49.32
C ARG A 28 22.64 17.39 47.94
N ARG A 29 22.58 18.57 47.29
CA ARG A 29 23.66 19.26 46.56
C ARG A 29 24.17 18.65 45.24
N ALA A 30 23.80 19.30 44.13
CA ALA A 30 24.66 19.45 42.96
C ALA A 30 24.98 20.94 42.80
N GLY A 31 26.27 21.30 42.83
CA GLY A 31 26.79 22.61 42.45
C GLY A 31 27.18 22.62 40.97
N PRO A 32 27.36 23.81 40.36
CA PRO A 32 27.48 23.97 38.92
C PRO A 32 28.94 23.82 38.44
N LEU A 33 29.14 23.18 37.28
CA LEU A 33 30.33 23.31 36.43
C LEU A 33 29.88 23.95 35.11
N LEU A 34 30.27 25.20 34.87
CA LEU A 34 31.43 25.60 34.07
C LEU A 34 31.12 25.56 32.56
N LEU A 35 30.55 26.65 32.04
CA LEU A 35 30.50 26.95 30.60
C LEU A 35 31.75 27.75 30.22
N LEU A 36 32.52 27.22 29.27
CA LEU A 36 33.60 27.92 28.58
C LEU A 36 33.11 28.38 27.19
N ALA A 37 33.29 29.68 26.95
CA ALA A 37 33.47 30.44 25.72
C ALA A 37 32.96 29.90 24.36
N LEU A 38 32.19 30.74 23.65
CA LEU A 38 32.26 30.87 22.19
C LEU A 38 32.28 32.37 21.81
N VAL A 39 33.41 32.78 21.23
CA VAL A 39 33.58 33.99 20.42
C VAL A 39 33.65 33.50 18.98
N GLY A 40 32.86 34.09 18.07
CA GLY A 40 32.93 33.81 16.64
C GLY A 40 32.07 34.79 15.85
N CYS A 41 32.74 35.62 15.06
CA CYS A 41 32.19 36.73 14.28
C CYS A 41 31.41 36.31 13.03
N VAL A 42 30.36 37.10 12.76
CA VAL A 42 29.96 37.79 11.52
C VAL A 42 30.47 37.25 10.16
N GLY A 43 29.53 37.08 9.23
CA GLY A 43 29.78 37.01 7.79
C GLY A 43 28.48 36.84 7.00
N GLU A 44 27.77 37.93 6.77
CA GLU A 44 26.65 38.01 5.82
C GLU A 44 27.19 38.02 4.38
N VAL A 45 26.54 37.28 3.49
CA VAL A 45 26.72 37.39 2.04
C VAL A 45 25.33 37.40 1.40
N ASP A 46 24.91 38.60 1.02
CA ASP A 46 23.80 38.87 0.09
C ASP A 46 24.16 38.37 -1.31
N LEU A 47 23.28 37.57 -1.91
CA LEU A 47 23.22 37.39 -3.36
C LEU A 47 21.77 37.36 -3.82
N ASP A 48 21.38 38.49 -4.39
CA ASP A 48 20.19 38.73 -5.24
C ASP A 48 20.26 37.89 -6.53
N PRO A 49 19.12 37.37 -7.03
CA PRO A 49 18.91 37.47 -8.47
C PRO A 49 17.45 37.77 -8.85
N HIS A 50 17.22 38.99 -9.34
CA HIS A 50 16.20 39.25 -10.36
C HIS A 50 16.82 39.23 -11.77
N ALA A 51 16.40 38.28 -12.61
CA ALA A 51 16.23 38.48 -14.07
C ALA A 51 15.63 37.23 -14.76
N GLY A 52 14.54 37.42 -15.52
CA GLY A 52 14.12 36.47 -16.55
C GLY A 52 12.62 36.23 -16.71
N GLN A 53 11.81 37.28 -16.91
CA GLN A 53 10.46 37.12 -17.49
C GLN A 53 10.58 37.11 -19.02
N ASP A 54 10.19 35.99 -19.65
CA ASP A 54 9.97 35.89 -21.09
C ASP A 54 8.46 36.03 -21.38
N PRO A 55 8.00 37.03 -22.15
CA PRO A 55 6.59 37.29 -22.38
C PRO A 55 6.20 36.85 -23.80
N ASN A 56 5.93 35.57 -24.04
CA ASN A 56 5.15 35.10 -25.20
C ASN A 56 4.61 33.69 -24.92
N GLY A 57 3.28 33.55 -24.94
CA GLY A 57 2.58 32.36 -24.47
C GLY A 57 2.49 31.22 -25.47
N ASP A 58 2.16 30.06 -24.93
CA ASP A 58 1.19 29.13 -25.50
C ASP A 58 0.48 28.40 -24.36
N ALA A 59 -0.86 28.40 -24.41
CA ALA A 59 -1.72 27.75 -23.44
C ALA A 59 -1.73 26.23 -23.69
N SER A 60 -0.76 25.53 -23.12
CA SER A 60 -0.77 24.06 -23.02
C SER A 60 -1.26 23.64 -21.63
N PHE A 61 -2.27 22.77 -21.61
CA PHE A 61 -2.84 22.04 -20.48
C PHE A 61 -1.93 21.96 -19.25
N ALA A 62 -2.32 22.66 -18.19
CA ALA A 62 -1.75 22.51 -16.86
C ALA A 62 -2.22 21.18 -16.26
N ASP A 63 -1.53 20.10 -16.64
CA ASP A 63 -1.36 18.97 -15.73
C ASP A 63 -0.57 19.49 -14.54
N GLY A 64 -1.02 19.21 -13.32
CA GLY A 64 -0.42 19.72 -12.08
C GLY A 64 1.01 19.20 -11.95
N GLY A 65 1.95 19.92 -12.58
CA GLY A 65 3.36 19.59 -12.63
C GLY A 65 3.90 19.45 -11.23
N VAL A 66 4.18 18.20 -10.86
CA VAL A 66 5.01 17.85 -9.72
C VAL A 66 6.37 18.51 -9.91
N GLY A 67 6.56 19.62 -9.19
CA GLY A 67 7.83 20.34 -9.11
C GLY A 67 8.93 19.42 -8.61
N ALA A 68 10.17 19.72 -9.00
CA ALA A 68 11.36 19.01 -8.54
C ALA A 68 11.36 18.89 -7.01
N ALA A 69 11.78 17.72 -6.51
CA ALA A 69 11.81 17.35 -5.09
C ALA A 69 12.24 18.50 -4.18
N THR A 70 11.27 19.12 -3.50
CA THR A 70 11.47 20.04 -2.40
C THR A 70 11.09 19.32 -1.11
N ALA A 71 11.76 19.67 -0.02
CA ALA A 71 11.78 18.89 1.20
C ALA A 71 10.42 18.79 1.92
N ALA A 72 10.08 17.55 2.31
CA ALA A 72 9.15 17.14 3.36
C ALA A 72 7.66 17.49 3.18
N ILE A 73 6.77 16.56 3.58
CA ILE A 73 5.32 16.82 3.79
C ILE A 73 5.11 17.75 5.03
N GLN A 74 5.88 18.81 5.12
CA GLN A 74 5.60 19.99 5.93
C GLN A 74 4.80 21.00 5.10
N ASP A 75 4.97 20.99 3.77
CA ASP A 75 4.19 21.77 2.80
C ASP A 75 3.26 20.83 2.01
N PRO A 76 2.02 20.58 2.49
CA PRO A 76 1.19 19.51 1.97
C PRO A 76 0.65 19.81 0.56
N THR A 77 0.79 18.85 -0.36
CA THR A 77 0.07 18.87 -1.64
C THR A 77 -1.20 18.05 -1.53
N ALA A 78 -2.36 18.69 -1.74
CA ALA A 78 -3.64 17.99 -1.80
C ALA A 78 -3.79 17.27 -3.15
N PRO A 79 -4.09 15.95 -3.18
CA PRO A 79 -4.32 15.24 -4.43
C PRO A 79 -5.68 15.59 -5.03
N SER A 80 -5.77 15.48 -6.35
CA SER A 80 -7.05 15.56 -7.05
C SER A 80 -8.03 14.47 -6.54
N PRO A 81 -9.35 14.61 -6.80
CA PRO A 81 -10.32 13.60 -6.37
C PRO A 81 -10.04 12.18 -6.89
N SER A 82 -9.40 12.04 -8.05
CA SER A 82 -9.10 10.74 -8.69
C SER A 82 -7.69 10.22 -8.44
N PHE A 83 -6.77 11.07 -7.96
CA PHE A 83 -5.38 10.68 -7.69
C PHE A 83 -5.25 10.04 -6.29
N LEU A 84 -4.46 8.96 -6.15
CA LEU A 84 -4.25 8.26 -4.87
C LEU A 84 -5.54 7.74 -4.21
N LEU A 85 -6.56 7.37 -4.98
CA LEU A 85 -7.79 6.72 -4.47
C LEU A 85 -7.54 5.47 -3.59
N PRO A 86 -6.49 4.65 -3.79
CA PRO A 86 -6.21 3.50 -2.94
C PRO A 86 -5.75 3.85 -1.53
N LEU A 87 -5.39 5.11 -1.25
CA LEU A 87 -5.01 5.54 0.09
C LEU A 87 -6.26 5.71 0.95
N VAL A 88 -6.26 5.09 2.12
CA VAL A 88 -7.39 5.04 3.04
C VAL A 88 -7.00 5.49 4.44
N LYS A 89 -8.00 5.87 5.24
CA LYS A 89 -7.82 6.00 6.68
C LYS A 89 -8.09 4.65 7.33
N VAL A 90 -7.19 4.22 8.19
CA VAL A 90 -7.33 3.03 9.03
C VAL A 90 -7.62 3.50 10.45
N ILE A 91 -8.87 3.35 10.86
CA ILE A 91 -9.37 3.78 12.17
C ILE A 91 -9.23 2.61 13.13
N THR A 92 -8.47 2.82 14.20
CA THR A 92 -8.11 1.79 15.18
C THR A 92 -8.39 2.29 16.59
N TRP A 93 -8.23 1.40 17.56
CA TRP A 93 -8.26 1.77 18.98
C TRP A 93 -7.12 2.72 19.39
N ARG A 94 -6.04 2.79 18.60
CA ARG A 94 -4.91 3.70 18.82
C ARG A 94 -5.11 5.09 18.20
N GLY A 95 -6.13 5.25 17.36
CA GLY A 95 -6.40 6.48 16.61
C GLY A 95 -6.52 6.23 15.11
N VAL A 96 -6.34 7.30 14.34
CA VAL A 96 -6.41 7.25 12.88
C VAL A 96 -4.99 7.10 12.33
N CYS A 97 -4.79 6.04 11.56
CA CYS A 97 -3.63 5.81 10.72
C CYS A 97 -4.01 5.97 9.25
N SER A 98 -2.99 5.91 8.40
CA SER A 98 -3.12 5.75 6.96
C SER A 98 -2.99 4.27 6.57
N GLY A 99 -3.40 3.94 5.36
CA GLY A 99 -3.23 2.63 4.77
C GLY A 99 -3.37 2.67 3.26
N THR A 100 -2.97 1.58 2.61
CA THR A 100 -3.04 1.44 1.14
C THR A 100 -3.82 0.20 0.78
N LEU A 101 -4.88 0.34 -0.03
CA LEU A 101 -5.59 -0.78 -0.63
C LEU A 101 -4.67 -1.49 -1.63
N ILE A 102 -4.30 -2.73 -1.34
CA ILE A 102 -3.35 -3.57 -2.11
C ILE A 102 -4.03 -4.75 -2.81
N ALA A 103 -5.23 -5.13 -2.36
CA ALA A 103 -6.19 -5.96 -3.08
C ALA A 103 -7.61 -5.46 -2.79
N TYR A 104 -8.62 -6.01 -3.45
CA TYR A 104 -9.99 -5.49 -3.33
C TYR A 104 -10.53 -5.56 -1.89
N ASP A 105 -10.03 -6.47 -1.07
CA ASP A 105 -10.41 -6.67 0.32
C ASP A 105 -9.19 -6.64 1.27
N ARG A 106 -8.05 -6.09 0.82
CA ARG A 106 -6.80 -6.00 1.61
C ARG A 106 -6.22 -4.61 1.65
N VAL A 107 -5.97 -4.13 2.86
CA VAL A 107 -5.28 -2.85 3.11
C VAL A 107 -3.97 -3.13 3.85
N LEU A 108 -2.86 -2.62 3.32
CA LEU A 108 -1.57 -2.62 4.01
C LEU A 108 -1.43 -1.36 4.85
N THR A 109 -0.96 -1.51 6.08
CA THR A 109 -0.72 -0.42 7.05
C THR A 109 0.45 -0.81 7.98
N ALA A 110 0.74 0.02 8.98
CA ALA A 110 1.78 -0.25 9.97
C ALA A 110 1.25 -1.15 11.11
N ALA A 111 2.10 -2.02 11.67
CA ALA A 111 1.72 -2.89 12.79
C ALA A 111 1.44 -2.08 14.06
N HIS A 112 2.22 -1.01 14.30
CA HIS A 112 2.00 -0.14 15.45
C HIS A 112 0.67 0.60 15.39
N CYS A 113 -0.07 0.60 14.28
CA CYS A 113 -1.45 1.10 14.26
C CYS A 113 -2.42 0.18 15.02
N VAL A 114 -2.11 -1.11 15.12
CA VAL A 114 -3.00 -2.14 15.74
C VAL A 114 -2.39 -2.79 16.98
N CYS A 115 -1.08 -2.67 17.17
CA CYS A 115 -0.31 -3.15 18.31
C CYS A 115 0.34 -1.98 19.06
N THR A 116 0.51 -2.09 20.38
CA THR A 116 1.35 -1.15 21.14
C THR A 116 2.83 -1.26 20.78
N GLU A 117 3.61 -0.25 21.14
CA GLU A 117 5.08 -0.24 21.05
C GLU A 117 5.70 -0.50 22.42
N ASN A 118 5.17 -1.50 23.15
CA ASN A 118 5.58 -1.74 24.53
C ASN A 118 6.99 -2.31 24.58
N LEU A 119 7.89 -1.57 25.22
CA LEU A 119 9.30 -1.95 25.39
C LEU A 119 9.52 -3.11 26.38
N ALA A 120 8.55 -3.36 27.25
CA ALA A 120 8.56 -4.44 28.23
C ALA A 120 7.15 -4.97 28.49
N GLY A 121 7.00 -6.28 28.68
CA GLY A 121 5.70 -6.91 28.99
C GLY A 121 4.87 -7.35 27.78
N GLY A 122 5.44 -7.31 26.57
CA GLY A 122 4.79 -7.72 25.33
C GLY A 122 3.87 -6.65 24.74
N ASN A 123 3.63 -6.75 23.43
CA ASN A 123 2.73 -5.85 22.71
C ASN A 123 1.27 -6.26 22.96
N ILE A 124 0.43 -5.26 23.23
CA ILE A 124 -1.02 -5.42 23.28
C ILE A 124 -1.54 -5.09 21.89
N CYS A 125 -2.17 -6.06 21.25
CA CYS A 125 -2.71 -5.90 19.91
C CYS A 125 -4.23 -6.08 19.91
N ASN A 126 -4.91 -5.27 19.10
CA ASN A 126 -6.32 -5.44 18.81
C ASN A 126 -6.50 -5.38 17.28
N PRO A 127 -6.96 -6.49 16.66
CA PRO A 127 -7.05 -6.58 15.21
C PRO A 127 -8.23 -5.80 14.62
N ALA A 128 -9.22 -5.39 15.43
CA ALA A 128 -10.41 -4.72 14.91
C ALA A 128 -10.07 -3.32 14.39
N VAL A 129 -10.42 -3.07 13.13
CA VAL A 129 -10.25 -1.78 12.47
C VAL A 129 -11.50 -1.40 11.68
N SER A 130 -11.65 -0.11 11.39
CA SER A 130 -12.61 0.42 10.43
C SER A 130 -11.85 1.20 9.35
N VAL A 131 -12.14 0.93 8.09
CA VAL A 131 -11.44 1.56 6.95
C VAL A 131 -12.36 2.55 6.27
N SER A 132 -11.89 3.79 6.15
CA SER A 132 -12.62 4.87 5.49
C SER A 132 -11.96 5.20 4.16
N PHE A 133 -12.72 5.04 3.07
CA PHE A 133 -12.30 5.32 1.70
C PHE A 133 -12.58 6.77 1.32
N ARG A 134 -11.93 7.27 0.27
CA ARG A 134 -12.25 8.59 -0.30
C ARG A 134 -13.62 8.58 -1.00
N PRO A 135 -14.28 9.74 -1.16
CA PRO A 135 -15.50 9.83 -1.95
C PRO A 135 -15.30 9.36 -3.40
N ASN A 136 -16.38 8.87 -4.01
CA ASN A 136 -16.38 8.58 -5.44
C ASN A 136 -16.08 9.87 -6.23
N PRO A 137 -15.04 9.91 -7.08
CA PRO A 137 -14.63 11.12 -7.77
C PRO A 137 -15.67 11.62 -8.78
N SER A 138 -16.54 10.75 -9.31
CA SER A 138 -17.56 11.09 -10.30
C SER A 138 -18.85 11.61 -9.66
N THR A 139 -19.19 11.15 -8.46
CA THR A 139 -20.46 11.50 -7.79
C THR A 139 -20.30 12.33 -6.53
N GLY A 140 -19.09 12.44 -5.98
CA GLY A 140 -18.79 13.06 -4.69
C GLY A 140 -19.33 12.29 -3.48
N VAL A 141 -19.94 11.12 -3.68
CA VAL A 141 -20.57 10.34 -2.60
C VAL A 141 -19.51 9.64 -1.76
N GLN A 142 -19.54 9.89 -0.45
CA GLN A 142 -18.72 9.19 0.54
C GLN A 142 -19.26 7.76 0.75
N PRO A 143 -18.47 6.70 0.51
CA PRO A 143 -18.86 5.35 0.88
C PRO A 143 -18.90 5.18 2.42
N PRO A 144 -19.71 4.25 2.94
CA PRO A 144 -19.63 3.90 4.36
C PRO A 144 -18.25 3.31 4.68
N ASP A 145 -17.84 3.44 5.94
CA ASP A 145 -16.64 2.77 6.42
C ASP A 145 -16.84 1.24 6.40
N ILE A 146 -15.78 0.51 6.08
CA ILE A 146 -15.78 -0.96 6.00
C ILE A 146 -15.00 -1.51 7.18
N ALA A 147 -15.64 -2.37 7.99
CA ALA A 147 -14.95 -3.06 9.08
C ALA A 147 -13.87 -4.01 8.54
N GLY A 148 -12.83 -4.24 9.33
CA GLY A 148 -11.78 -5.19 8.99
C GLY A 148 -11.08 -5.78 10.20
N SER A 149 -10.28 -6.80 9.92
CA SER A 149 -9.43 -7.48 10.90
C SER A 149 -7.98 -7.48 10.43
N ALA A 150 -7.09 -6.92 11.25
CA ALA A 150 -5.67 -6.81 10.95
C ALA A 150 -4.88 -8.05 11.39
N THR A 151 -3.93 -8.46 10.55
CA THR A 151 -2.85 -9.40 10.86
C THR A 151 -1.53 -8.65 10.76
N TRP A 152 -0.80 -8.53 11.87
CA TRP A 152 0.53 -7.91 11.89
C TRP A 152 1.64 -8.92 11.63
N HIS A 153 2.81 -8.44 11.23
CA HIS A 153 3.98 -9.29 11.01
C HIS A 153 4.36 -10.03 12.32
N PRO A 154 4.62 -11.35 12.29
CA PRO A 154 4.91 -12.12 13.49
C PRO A 154 6.17 -11.63 14.23
N ASP A 155 7.13 -11.08 13.48
CA ASP A 155 8.38 -10.53 14.02
C ASP A 155 8.31 -9.02 14.31
N TYR A 156 7.13 -8.40 14.35
CA TYR A 156 6.99 -6.99 14.72
C TYR A 156 7.67 -6.70 16.07
N ASN A 157 8.66 -5.81 16.05
CA ASN A 157 9.54 -5.56 17.19
C ASN A 157 9.78 -4.05 17.41
N PRO A 158 9.11 -3.43 18.39
CA PRO A 158 9.40 -2.07 18.84
C PRO A 158 10.65 -2.06 19.73
N SER A 159 11.83 -2.27 19.15
CA SER A 159 13.10 -2.41 19.88
C SER A 159 13.68 -1.05 20.30
N TRP A 160 14.02 -0.92 21.59
CA TRP A 160 14.70 0.28 22.10
C TRP A 160 16.21 0.28 21.85
N THR A 161 16.84 -0.90 21.68
CA THR A 161 18.30 -0.96 21.45
C THR A 161 18.69 -0.41 20.08
N ASP A 162 17.80 -0.58 19.11
CA ASP A 162 18.03 -0.22 17.72
C ASP A 162 17.35 1.11 17.37
N GLN A 163 16.54 1.66 18.30
CA GLN A 163 15.74 2.88 18.13
C GLN A 163 14.86 2.82 16.86
N GLU A 164 14.37 1.63 16.53
CA GLU A 164 13.67 1.30 15.29
C GLU A 164 12.46 0.41 15.55
N LEU A 165 11.36 0.69 14.83
CA LEU A 165 10.21 -0.22 14.76
C LEU A 165 10.48 -1.22 13.64
N GLU A 166 11.06 -2.36 13.98
CA GLU A 166 11.35 -3.40 12.99
C GLU A 166 10.09 -4.20 12.62
N ASN A 167 10.02 -4.62 11.35
CA ASN A 167 8.93 -5.43 10.82
C ASN A 167 7.54 -4.81 11.07
N ASP A 168 7.46 -3.47 11.04
CA ASP A 168 6.26 -2.68 11.35
C ASP A 168 5.24 -2.67 10.20
N LEU A 169 4.65 -3.83 9.93
CA LEU A 169 3.66 -4.04 8.87
C LEU A 169 2.45 -4.82 9.39
N ALA A 170 1.26 -4.44 8.93
CA ALA A 170 0.02 -5.18 9.11
C ALA A 170 -0.84 -5.16 7.85
N VAL A 171 -1.52 -6.28 7.59
CA VAL A 171 -2.50 -6.42 6.52
C VAL A 171 -3.89 -6.55 7.14
N VAL A 172 -4.80 -5.68 6.73
CA VAL A 172 -6.20 -5.68 7.11
C VAL A 172 -7.00 -6.46 6.07
N ALA A 173 -7.73 -7.48 6.51
CA ALA A 173 -8.78 -8.11 5.73
C ALA A 173 -10.11 -7.39 5.96
N LEU A 174 -10.72 -6.86 4.90
CA LEU A 174 -12.01 -6.19 4.95
C LEU A 174 -13.16 -7.22 4.99
N VAL A 175 -14.27 -6.85 5.65
CA VAL A 175 -15.47 -7.72 5.68
C VAL A 175 -16.26 -7.72 4.35
N SER A 176 -15.92 -6.80 3.45
CA SER A 176 -16.46 -6.69 2.09
C SER A 176 -15.46 -5.99 1.19
N ASP A 177 -15.58 -6.20 -0.11
CA ASP A 177 -14.77 -5.50 -1.12
C ASP A 177 -14.83 -3.97 -0.97
N ALA A 178 -13.70 -3.34 -1.28
CA ALA A 178 -13.57 -1.92 -1.46
C ALA A 178 -14.46 -1.40 -2.61
N PRO A 179 -14.80 -0.11 -2.61
CA PRO A 179 -15.59 0.49 -3.69
C PRO A 179 -14.99 0.24 -5.08
N SER A 180 -15.84 -0.14 -6.03
CA SER A 180 -15.42 -0.60 -7.36
C SER A 180 -14.73 0.46 -8.24
N TYR A 181 -14.83 1.74 -7.88
CA TYR A 181 -14.13 2.84 -8.56
C TYR A 181 -12.66 2.97 -8.11
N ILE A 182 -12.21 2.17 -7.14
CA ILE A 182 -10.83 2.18 -6.63
C ILE A 182 -10.09 0.99 -7.19
N THR A 183 -8.94 1.23 -7.82
CA THR A 183 -8.04 0.18 -8.28
C THR A 183 -6.92 0.00 -7.26
N PRO A 184 -6.83 -1.16 -6.58
CA PRO A 184 -5.75 -1.41 -5.60
C PRO A 184 -4.35 -1.21 -6.18
N MET A 185 -3.46 -0.65 -5.35
CA MET A 185 -2.08 -0.32 -5.70
C MET A 185 -1.22 -1.58 -5.84
N VAL A 186 -0.26 -1.56 -6.76
CA VAL A 186 0.67 -2.68 -6.93
C VAL A 186 1.71 -2.66 -5.81
N VAL A 187 1.92 -3.80 -5.13
CA VAL A 187 2.99 -3.95 -4.14
C VAL A 187 4.31 -4.25 -4.88
N ALA A 188 5.36 -3.48 -4.61
CA ALA A 188 6.63 -3.63 -5.31
C ALA A 188 7.37 -4.91 -4.92
N THR A 189 7.90 -5.60 -5.93
CA THR A 189 8.88 -6.69 -5.80
C THR A 189 10.32 -6.20 -5.96
N THR A 190 10.49 -4.91 -6.20
CA THR A 190 11.77 -4.22 -6.35
C THR A 190 11.87 -3.06 -5.36
N LYS A 191 13.10 -2.68 -5.02
CA LYS A 191 13.38 -1.51 -4.18
C LYS A 191 13.65 -0.29 -5.07
N PRO A 192 13.20 0.93 -4.69
CA PRO A 192 13.59 2.14 -5.39
C PRO A 192 15.10 2.42 -5.20
N SER A 193 15.71 3.12 -6.15
CA SER A 193 17.06 3.65 -5.95
C SER A 193 17.02 4.82 -4.95
N THR A 194 18.06 5.02 -4.15
CA THR A 194 18.21 6.23 -3.31
C THR A 194 18.30 7.52 -4.14
N SER A 195 18.69 7.41 -5.43
CA SER A 195 18.72 8.53 -6.36
C SER A 195 17.35 8.84 -7.00
N GLN A 196 16.33 8.03 -6.73
CA GLN A 196 15.02 8.12 -7.36
C GLN A 196 14.08 8.96 -6.49
N ASP A 197 13.28 9.80 -7.14
CA ASP A 197 12.16 10.49 -6.50
C ASP A 197 11.05 9.49 -6.13
N VAL A 198 10.56 9.62 -4.90
CA VAL A 198 9.44 8.85 -4.37
C VAL A 198 8.34 9.80 -3.90
N LEU A 199 7.09 9.37 -4.08
CA LEU A 199 5.94 10.08 -3.54
C LEU A 199 5.61 9.52 -2.16
N VAL A 200 5.48 10.38 -1.16
CA VAL A 200 5.07 10.04 0.20
C VAL A 200 3.66 10.58 0.41
N ALA A 201 2.72 9.77 0.90
CA ALA A 201 1.33 10.18 1.10
C ALA A 201 0.70 9.61 2.37
N GLY A 202 -0.16 10.40 3.00
CA GLY A 202 -0.86 10.02 4.22
C GLY A 202 -1.96 11.00 4.63
N TYR A 203 -2.67 10.63 5.68
CA TYR A 203 -3.75 11.39 6.31
C TYR A 203 -3.33 12.05 7.63
N GLY A 204 -2.03 12.08 7.91
CA GLY A 204 -1.48 12.66 9.11
C GLY A 204 -1.63 14.17 9.18
N PHE A 205 -1.17 14.72 10.31
CA PHE A 205 -1.04 16.16 10.45
C PHE A 205 -0.10 16.73 9.38
N THR A 206 -0.16 18.03 9.16
CA THR A 206 0.65 18.74 8.18
C THR A 206 1.19 20.04 8.76
N GLY A 207 2.00 20.75 7.98
CA GLY A 207 2.63 22.00 8.39
C GLY A 207 3.94 21.77 9.13
N SER A 208 4.79 22.79 9.18
CA SER A 208 6.10 22.77 9.87
C SER A 208 6.03 22.37 11.35
N GLY A 209 4.86 22.51 11.99
CA GLY A 209 4.61 22.11 13.37
C GLY A 209 3.93 20.75 13.57
N CYS A 210 3.55 20.04 12.50
CA CYS A 210 2.79 18.78 12.55
C CYS A 210 1.58 18.82 13.52
N ASN A 211 0.86 19.95 13.56
CA ASN A 211 -0.17 20.23 14.57
C ASN A 211 -1.51 20.68 13.97
N SER A 212 -1.64 20.68 12.65
CA SER A 212 -2.84 21.11 11.93
C SER A 212 -3.11 20.21 10.72
N GLY A 213 -4.24 20.38 10.03
CA GLY A 213 -4.49 19.74 8.72
C GLY A 213 -4.71 18.22 8.70
N GLY A 214 -4.69 17.55 9.85
CA GLY A 214 -4.88 16.10 9.96
C GLY A 214 -6.24 15.61 9.46
N GLY A 215 -6.27 14.38 8.92
CA GLY A 215 -7.48 13.70 8.45
C GLY A 215 -7.84 13.96 6.98
N SER A 216 -7.11 14.85 6.30
CA SER A 216 -7.14 15.04 4.85
C SER A 216 -5.95 14.34 4.21
N LEU A 217 -6.16 13.72 3.04
CA LEU A 217 -5.06 13.09 2.30
C LEU A 217 -4.14 14.19 1.74
N ASN A 218 -2.85 14.06 1.99
CA ASN A 218 -1.82 14.91 1.40
C ASN A 218 -0.67 14.04 0.89
N PHE A 219 0.10 14.58 -0.04
CA PHE A 219 1.32 13.96 -0.53
C PHE A 219 2.42 15.00 -0.77
N ASP A 220 3.64 14.51 -0.94
CA ASP A 220 4.75 15.26 -1.51
C ASP A 220 5.75 14.32 -2.19
N ILE A 221 6.69 14.88 -2.95
CA ILE A 221 7.77 14.14 -3.61
C ILE A 221 9.10 14.46 -2.95
N THR A 222 9.81 13.42 -2.56
CA THR A 222 11.09 13.53 -1.87
C THR A 222 12.04 12.42 -2.33
N ARG A 223 13.30 12.49 -1.88
CA ARG A 223 14.27 11.40 -1.96
C ARG A 223 14.64 10.98 -0.56
N PHE A 224 14.76 9.68 -0.36
CA PHE A 224 15.27 9.12 0.90
C PHE A 224 16.78 9.02 0.84
N ASP A 225 17.45 9.29 1.95
CA ASP A 225 18.91 9.39 2.00
C ASP A 225 19.60 8.03 1.89
N ARG A 226 19.02 7.01 2.55
CA ARG A 226 19.62 5.68 2.58
C ARG A 226 18.67 4.57 2.98
N TYR A 227 19.13 3.36 2.71
CA TYR A 227 18.63 2.15 3.33
C TYR A 227 19.34 1.89 4.66
N VAL A 228 18.58 1.53 5.68
CA VAL A 228 19.10 0.98 6.94
C VAL A 228 18.56 -0.43 7.15
N ASP A 229 19.08 -1.11 8.17
CA ASP A 229 18.60 -2.43 8.57
C ASP A 229 18.60 -3.46 7.43
N SER A 230 19.77 -3.66 6.81
CA SER A 230 19.95 -4.54 5.64
C SER A 230 19.01 -4.22 4.46
N GLY A 231 18.58 -2.96 4.37
CA GLY A 231 17.66 -2.46 3.36
C GLY A 231 16.20 -2.82 3.59
N ARG A 232 15.81 -3.15 4.83
CA ARG A 232 14.40 -3.29 5.22
C ARG A 232 13.74 -1.93 5.47
N ILE A 233 14.51 -0.88 5.74
CA ILE A 233 14.00 0.43 6.11
C ILE A 233 14.56 1.51 5.18
N LEU A 234 13.67 2.36 4.66
CA LEU A 234 14.03 3.61 4.01
C LEU A 234 14.14 4.68 5.09
N GLN A 235 15.22 5.46 5.07
CA GLN A 235 15.45 6.53 6.02
C GLN A 235 15.63 7.88 5.31
N TRP A 236 14.95 8.88 5.86
CA TRP A 236 15.23 10.30 5.65
C TRP A 236 15.94 10.86 6.89
N ASP A 237 17.00 11.62 6.70
CA ASP A 237 17.73 12.25 7.80
C ASP A 237 16.93 13.37 8.46
N ASP A 238 16.02 14.00 7.72
CA ASP A 238 15.01 14.91 8.24
C ASP A 238 13.61 14.31 8.05
N PRO A 239 12.69 14.39 9.04
CA PRO A 239 11.40 13.74 8.93
C PRO A 239 10.54 14.41 7.85
N VAL A 240 10.03 13.57 6.93
CA VAL A 240 9.17 14.01 5.82
C VAL A 240 7.68 13.75 6.07
N THR A 241 7.32 13.26 7.25
CA THR A 241 5.96 12.89 7.66
C THR A 241 5.67 13.34 9.08
N CYS A 242 4.39 13.41 9.42
CA CYS A 242 3.89 13.83 10.72
C CYS A 242 3.08 12.72 11.41
N GLY A 243 2.69 12.95 12.67
CA GLY A 243 1.81 12.04 13.39
C GLY A 243 0.50 11.81 12.62
N GLY A 244 0.07 10.54 12.55
CA GLY A 244 -1.12 10.12 11.79
C GLY A 244 -0.84 9.69 10.34
N ASP A 245 0.36 9.97 9.81
CA ASP A 245 0.79 9.40 8.53
C ASP A 245 1.18 7.93 8.66
N SER A 246 1.30 7.40 9.88
CA SER A 246 1.58 6.00 10.18
C SER A 246 0.76 5.06 9.30
N GLY A 247 1.41 4.13 8.61
CA GLY A 247 0.77 3.27 7.63
C GLY A 247 0.61 3.88 6.22
N GLY A 248 1.06 5.11 6.02
CA GLY A 248 1.00 5.86 4.77
C GLY A 248 1.90 5.27 3.68
N ALA A 249 1.69 5.68 2.45
CA ALA A 249 2.33 5.07 1.29
C ALA A 249 3.59 5.83 0.87
N ILE A 250 4.66 5.08 0.58
CA ILE A 250 5.81 5.56 -0.18
C ILE A 250 5.75 4.85 -1.53
N THR A 251 5.64 5.59 -2.62
CA THR A 251 5.30 5.07 -3.95
C THR A 251 6.21 5.63 -5.05
N ASN A 252 6.08 5.12 -6.27
CA ASN A 252 6.56 5.86 -7.45
C ASN A 252 5.80 7.18 -7.61
N THR A 253 6.36 8.13 -8.36
CA THR A 253 5.74 9.46 -8.52
C THR A 253 4.36 9.42 -9.19
N SER A 254 4.00 8.34 -9.88
CA SER A 254 2.66 8.11 -10.43
C SER A 254 1.63 7.57 -9.41
N GLY A 255 2.03 7.23 -8.18
CA GLY A 255 1.12 6.71 -7.15
C GLY A 255 0.52 5.33 -7.48
N THR A 256 1.21 4.51 -8.28
CA THR A 256 0.71 3.20 -8.76
C THR A 256 1.46 2.01 -8.18
N LEU A 257 2.69 2.22 -7.71
CA LEU A 257 3.58 1.17 -7.20
C LEU A 257 4.05 1.51 -5.78
N LEU A 258 3.70 0.68 -4.80
CA LEU A 258 4.01 0.83 -3.39
C LEU A 258 5.39 0.26 -3.07
N TYR A 259 6.33 1.12 -2.64
CA TYR A 259 7.69 0.73 -2.24
C TYR A 259 7.83 0.51 -0.73
N ALA A 260 7.15 1.31 0.09
CA ALA A 260 7.26 1.23 1.54
C ALA A 260 5.99 1.74 2.25
N VAL A 261 5.88 1.38 3.53
CA VAL A 261 4.84 1.86 4.46
C VAL A 261 5.48 2.77 5.48
N HIS A 262 4.95 3.99 5.67
CA HIS A 262 5.47 4.90 6.69
C HIS A 262 5.28 4.30 8.09
N SER A 263 6.34 4.31 8.88
CA SER A 263 6.38 3.72 10.21
C SER A 263 6.49 4.79 11.29
N SER A 264 7.67 5.36 11.47
CA SER A 264 7.97 6.17 12.64
C SER A 264 9.01 7.24 12.34
N ASN A 265 9.14 8.17 13.29
CA ASN A 265 10.28 9.05 13.38
C ASN A 265 11.12 8.61 14.59
N SER A 266 12.43 8.50 14.44
CA SER A 266 13.35 8.05 15.50
C SER A 266 14.53 9.02 15.66
N PRO A 267 15.08 9.19 16.87
CA PRO A 267 16.23 10.07 17.05
C PRO A 267 17.47 9.54 16.30
N THR A 268 18.30 10.45 15.82
CA THR A 268 19.59 10.12 15.17
C THR A 268 20.72 10.98 15.71
N LEU A 269 21.92 10.40 15.73
CA LEU A 269 23.14 11.16 16.05
C LEU A 269 23.44 12.12 14.89
N GLY A 270 23.32 13.42 15.12
CA GLY A 270 23.72 14.47 14.19
C GLY A 270 22.58 15.18 13.44
N HIS A 271 21.39 14.58 13.33
CA HIS A 271 20.25 15.14 12.59
C HIS A 271 18.97 15.33 13.44
N GLY A 272 19.04 15.07 14.75
CA GLY A 272 17.88 15.20 15.63
C GLY A 272 16.93 14.01 15.49
N TRP A 273 16.06 14.03 14.47
CA TRP A 273 15.07 12.99 14.19
C TRP A 273 15.11 12.59 12.73
N ALA A 274 15.06 11.29 12.45
CA ALA A 274 14.95 10.74 11.10
C ALA A 274 13.57 10.14 10.86
N GLY A 275 13.04 10.32 9.65
CA GLY A 275 11.83 9.63 9.19
C GLY A 275 12.13 8.23 8.67
N LYS A 276 11.29 7.25 8.99
CA LYS A 276 11.50 5.85 8.62
C LYS A 276 10.25 5.23 7.99
N ALA A 277 10.46 4.40 6.97
CA ALA A 277 9.43 3.62 6.33
C ALA A 277 9.90 2.18 6.06
N ILE A 278 9.02 1.20 6.25
CA ILE A 278 9.34 -0.22 6.04
C ILE A 278 9.17 -0.56 4.56
N ALA A 279 10.27 -0.95 3.91
CA ALA A 279 10.24 -1.41 2.51
C ALA A 279 9.34 -2.64 2.40
N VAL A 280 8.46 -2.69 1.40
CA VAL A 280 7.54 -3.83 1.23
C VAL A 280 8.21 -5.03 0.57
N GLN A 281 9.26 -4.81 -0.23
CA GLN A 281 9.90 -5.86 -1.03
C GLN A 281 10.41 -7.05 -0.18
N PRO A 282 11.10 -6.86 0.96
CA PRO A 282 11.53 -7.99 1.79
C PRO A 282 10.37 -8.81 2.37
N TYR A 283 9.19 -8.21 2.49
CA TYR A 283 7.99 -8.82 3.08
C TYR A 283 6.97 -9.25 2.01
N TYR A 284 7.31 -9.12 0.73
CA TYR A 284 6.37 -9.36 -0.37
C TYR A 284 5.69 -10.73 -0.28
N SER A 285 6.45 -11.78 0.04
CA SER A 285 5.90 -13.14 0.19
C SER A 285 4.90 -13.26 1.34
N TRP A 286 5.17 -12.59 2.47
CA TRP A 286 4.26 -12.58 3.62
C TRP A 286 2.99 -11.77 3.31
N ILE A 287 3.13 -10.57 2.73
CA ILE A 287 2.00 -9.74 2.29
C ILE A 287 1.12 -10.52 1.30
N ARG A 288 1.75 -11.17 0.33
CA ARG A 288 1.06 -11.99 -0.70
C ARG A 288 0.31 -13.15 -0.05
N GLY A 289 0.93 -13.85 0.89
CA GLY A 289 0.32 -14.98 1.58
C GLY A 289 -0.93 -14.61 2.39
N LEU A 290 -1.05 -13.35 2.82
CA LEU A 290 -2.27 -12.83 3.47
C LEU A 290 -3.29 -12.25 2.49
N THR A 291 -2.89 -12.06 1.23
CA THR A 291 -3.74 -11.52 0.18
C THR A 291 -4.45 -12.63 -0.59
N CYS A 292 -3.80 -13.77 -0.79
CA CYS A 292 -4.39 -14.88 -1.55
C CYS A 292 -5.42 -15.59 -0.68
N SER A 293 -6.61 -15.80 -1.25
CA SER A 293 -7.61 -16.68 -0.65
C SER A 293 -7.04 -18.09 -0.55
N SER A 294 -7.39 -18.84 0.50
CA SER A 294 -7.07 -20.27 0.59
C SER A 294 -8.02 -21.16 -0.23
N ASN A 295 -8.95 -20.56 -0.99
CA ASN A 295 -9.80 -21.31 -1.89
C ASN A 295 -8.98 -21.82 -3.08
N LEU A 296 -8.50 -23.06 -2.92
CA LEU A 296 -7.70 -23.92 -3.82
C LEU A 296 -8.13 -24.02 -5.29
N TRP A 297 -9.21 -23.37 -5.70
CA TRP A 297 -9.68 -23.41 -7.08
C TRP A 297 -9.00 -22.33 -7.91
N ASP A 298 -8.81 -21.13 -7.35
CA ASP A 298 -8.25 -19.95 -8.02
C ASP A 298 -6.77 -20.17 -8.43
N ARG A 299 -6.55 -20.69 -9.64
CA ARG A 299 -5.21 -21.02 -10.20
C ARG A 299 -4.36 -19.78 -10.49
N CYS A 300 -4.82 -18.58 -10.14
CA CYS A 300 -3.99 -17.38 -10.10
C CYS A 300 -2.78 -17.56 -9.16
N ASP A 301 -2.87 -18.39 -8.11
CA ASP A 301 -1.94 -18.43 -6.98
C ASP A 301 -0.44 -18.69 -7.28
N GLU A 302 -0.06 -19.45 -8.31
CA GLU A 302 1.36 -19.71 -8.58
C GLU A 302 2.02 -18.67 -9.50
N LYS A 303 1.22 -17.93 -10.28
CA LYS A 303 1.72 -17.01 -11.33
C LYS A 303 1.24 -15.55 -11.16
N ALA A 304 0.39 -15.29 -10.16
CA ALA A 304 -0.19 -13.98 -9.92
C ALA A 304 0.64 -13.06 -9.01
N THR A 305 0.72 -11.78 -9.38
CA THR A 305 1.24 -10.71 -8.51
C THR A 305 0.11 -10.30 -7.56
N MET A 306 0.30 -10.48 -6.24
CA MET A 306 -0.75 -10.24 -5.23
C MET A 306 -2.08 -10.93 -5.57
N CYS A 307 -2.00 -12.17 -6.06
CA CYS A 307 -3.17 -13.03 -6.33
C CYS A 307 -4.10 -12.49 -7.43
N ARG A 308 -3.57 -11.57 -8.26
CA ARG A 308 -4.13 -11.21 -9.57
C ARG A 308 -3.42 -11.92 -10.71
N CYS A 309 -4.15 -12.71 -11.47
CA CYS A 309 -3.72 -13.38 -12.67
C CYS A 309 -3.07 -12.42 -13.68
N GLY A 310 -1.89 -12.79 -14.18
CA GLY A 310 -1.27 -12.17 -15.34
C GLY A 310 -2.05 -12.48 -16.62
N ALA A 311 -1.68 -11.84 -17.73
CA ALA A 311 -2.22 -12.18 -19.04
C ALA A 311 -1.92 -13.66 -19.37
N GLY A 312 -2.95 -14.39 -19.81
CA GLY A 312 -2.88 -15.81 -20.12
C GLY A 312 -2.85 -16.74 -18.90
N ILE A 313 -3.05 -16.23 -17.68
CA ILE A 313 -3.19 -17.04 -16.47
C ILE A 313 -4.67 -17.25 -16.17
N GLY A 314 -5.03 -18.50 -15.88
CA GLY A 314 -6.40 -18.95 -15.77
C GLY A 314 -6.96 -19.11 -14.35
N ASP A 315 -8.26 -19.39 -14.34
CA ASP A 315 -9.21 -19.50 -13.24
C ASP A 315 -9.63 -18.18 -12.58
N CYS A 316 -9.67 -17.10 -13.36
CA CYS A 316 -10.33 -15.88 -12.89
C CYS A 316 -11.84 -16.06 -12.85
N ASP A 317 -12.53 -15.57 -11.82
CA ASP A 317 -14.00 -15.57 -11.79
C ASP A 317 -14.57 -14.25 -12.35
N THR A 318 -13.80 -13.17 -12.20
CA THR A 318 -14.17 -11.80 -12.55
C THR A 318 -12.96 -11.00 -13.04
N ASP A 319 -13.20 -9.86 -13.68
CA ASP A 319 -12.12 -8.92 -14.06
C ASP A 319 -11.21 -8.50 -12.90
N ARG A 320 -11.69 -8.62 -11.65
CA ARG A 320 -10.93 -8.28 -10.44
C ARG A 320 -9.80 -9.26 -10.14
N ASP A 321 -9.94 -10.49 -10.60
CA ASP A 321 -8.93 -11.53 -10.43
C ASP A 321 -7.79 -11.33 -11.42
N CYS A 322 -7.94 -10.39 -12.36
CA CYS A 322 -6.94 -10.05 -13.35
C CYS A 322 -6.08 -8.84 -12.96
N SER A 323 -4.80 -8.90 -13.31
CA SER A 323 -3.84 -7.84 -12.99
C SER A 323 -3.97 -6.63 -13.91
N GLY A 324 -3.75 -5.43 -13.36
CA GLY A 324 -3.69 -4.19 -14.13
C GLY A 324 -4.99 -3.89 -14.87
N THR A 325 -4.91 -3.79 -16.19
CA THR A 325 -6.05 -3.45 -17.05
C THR A 325 -6.78 -4.66 -17.62
N LEU A 326 -6.32 -5.88 -17.36
CA LEU A 326 -6.85 -7.11 -17.93
C LEU A 326 -8.34 -7.34 -17.55
N ARG A 327 -9.00 -8.22 -18.31
CA ARG A 327 -10.37 -8.70 -18.06
C ARG A 327 -10.40 -10.21 -17.96
N CYS A 328 -11.38 -10.75 -17.27
CA CYS A 328 -11.57 -12.19 -17.18
C CYS A 328 -12.42 -12.69 -18.34
N ALA A 329 -11.80 -13.41 -19.26
CA ALA A 329 -12.51 -14.06 -20.35
C ALA A 329 -12.99 -15.43 -19.91
N GLN A 330 -14.27 -15.67 -20.12
CA GLN A 330 -14.95 -16.85 -19.60
C GLN A 330 -14.79 -18.05 -20.54
N ASN A 331 -14.47 -19.22 -20.00
CA ASN A 331 -14.37 -20.53 -20.67
C ASN A 331 -13.46 -20.50 -21.91
N VAL A 332 -12.29 -19.87 -21.79
CA VAL A 332 -11.32 -19.73 -22.90
C VAL A 332 -10.02 -20.50 -22.68
N GLY A 333 -9.95 -21.30 -21.62
CA GLY A 333 -8.76 -22.00 -21.17
C GLY A 333 -8.12 -22.89 -22.23
N ALA A 334 -8.92 -23.49 -23.12
CA ALA A 334 -8.41 -24.28 -24.25
C ALA A 334 -7.42 -23.50 -25.14
N SER A 335 -7.60 -22.18 -25.27
CA SER A 335 -6.71 -21.31 -26.05
C SER A 335 -5.36 -21.08 -25.40
N PHE A 336 -5.24 -21.38 -24.10
CA PHE A 336 -4.05 -21.18 -23.27
C PHE A 336 -3.47 -22.50 -22.74
N GLY A 337 -3.94 -23.65 -23.24
CA GLY A 337 -3.47 -24.98 -22.81
C GLY A 337 -4.07 -25.48 -21.50
N TYR A 338 -5.16 -24.88 -21.04
CA TYR A 338 -5.98 -25.34 -19.91
C TYR A 338 -7.20 -26.14 -20.39
N SER A 339 -8.00 -26.66 -19.45
CA SER A 339 -9.33 -27.19 -19.75
C SER A 339 -10.23 -26.08 -20.32
N ALA A 340 -11.19 -26.43 -21.18
CA ALA A 340 -12.02 -25.45 -21.89
C ALA A 340 -12.91 -24.59 -20.97
N ASP A 341 -13.23 -25.10 -19.79
CA ASP A 341 -14.02 -24.45 -18.74
C ASP A 341 -13.21 -23.45 -17.90
N VAL A 342 -11.89 -23.40 -18.06
CA VAL A 342 -11.05 -22.46 -17.31
C VAL A 342 -11.20 -21.07 -17.91
N ASP A 343 -11.54 -20.11 -17.06
CA ASP A 343 -11.57 -18.68 -17.40
C ASP A 343 -10.13 -18.12 -17.42
N VAL A 344 -9.80 -17.12 -18.24
CA VAL A 344 -8.42 -16.63 -18.38
C VAL A 344 -8.37 -15.12 -18.43
N CYS A 345 -7.39 -14.53 -17.73
CA CYS A 345 -7.14 -13.10 -17.81
C CYS A 345 -6.51 -12.70 -19.14
N VAL A 346 -7.16 -11.79 -19.84
CA VAL A 346 -6.80 -11.35 -21.21
C VAL A 346 -6.77 -9.82 -21.29
N PRO A 347 -6.14 -9.23 -22.33
CA PRO A 347 -6.26 -7.80 -22.59
C PRO A 347 -7.72 -7.31 -22.61
N ARG A 348 -7.94 -6.11 -22.05
CA ARG A 348 -9.28 -5.50 -21.94
C ARG A 348 -9.96 -5.31 -23.29
N SER A 349 -9.17 -4.94 -24.28
CA SER A 349 -9.58 -4.68 -25.65
C SER A 349 -8.85 -5.63 -26.59
N GLY A 350 -9.52 -5.95 -27.70
CA GLY A 350 -9.01 -6.87 -28.70
C GLY A 350 -9.47 -8.32 -28.53
N PRO A 351 -9.21 -9.15 -29.55
CA PRO A 351 -9.52 -10.57 -29.51
C PRO A 351 -8.66 -11.27 -28.44
N ILE A 352 -9.16 -12.38 -27.91
CA ILE A 352 -8.40 -13.23 -27.00
C ILE A 352 -7.25 -13.85 -27.81
N GLU A 353 -6.00 -13.61 -27.41
CA GLU A 353 -4.85 -14.22 -28.07
C GLU A 353 -5.02 -15.75 -28.06
N GLY A 354 -5.18 -16.36 -29.23
CA GLY A 354 -5.36 -17.81 -29.40
C GLY A 354 -6.76 -18.27 -29.81
N THR A 355 -7.81 -17.44 -29.73
CA THR A 355 -9.15 -17.82 -30.24
C THR A 355 -9.30 -17.44 -31.71
N CYS A 356 -9.10 -18.41 -32.61
CA CYS A 356 -9.59 -18.31 -33.98
C CYS A 356 -10.89 -19.11 -34.10
N GLU A 357 -12.06 -18.46 -34.06
CA GLU A 357 -13.30 -19.10 -34.49
C GLU A 357 -13.64 -18.68 -35.93
N CYS A 358 -13.33 -19.55 -36.88
CA CYS A 358 -14.00 -19.53 -38.17
C CYS A 358 -15.35 -20.21 -37.99
N ALA A 359 -16.44 -19.45 -38.13
CA ALA A 359 -17.80 -19.97 -38.06
C ALA A 359 -18.01 -21.05 -39.15
N GLU A 360 -18.08 -22.29 -38.66
CA GLU A 360 -18.57 -23.55 -39.22
C GLU A 360 -18.34 -23.90 -40.71
N LEU A 361 -17.81 -25.13 -40.84
CA LEU A 361 -17.79 -26.07 -41.96
C LEU A 361 -16.69 -25.89 -43.03
N ASN A 362 -15.64 -26.68 -42.79
CA ASN A 362 -14.71 -27.25 -43.76
C ASN A 362 -13.94 -26.26 -44.66
N LEU A 363 -12.69 -26.03 -44.23
CA LEU A 363 -11.56 -25.44 -44.95
C LEU A 363 -11.73 -23.94 -45.21
N ARG A 364 -10.71 -23.13 -44.81
CA ARG A 364 -10.23 -21.88 -45.48
C ARG A 364 -9.71 -20.79 -44.52
N CYS A 365 -8.71 -21.12 -43.70
CA CYS A 365 -7.67 -20.15 -43.33
C CYS A 365 -6.51 -20.33 -44.32
N ILE A 366 -6.03 -19.25 -44.93
CA ILE A 366 -4.75 -19.29 -45.67
C ILE A 366 -3.65 -19.14 -44.62
N ALA A 367 -2.97 -20.24 -44.30
CA ALA A 367 -1.87 -20.25 -43.33
C ALA A 367 -0.84 -19.16 -43.71
N GLY A 368 -0.52 -18.28 -42.76
CA GLY A 368 0.49 -17.23 -42.92
C GLY A 368 0.04 -15.92 -43.60
N GLN A 369 -1.25 -15.70 -43.89
CA GLN A 369 -1.73 -14.46 -44.53
C GLN A 369 -2.79 -13.65 -43.78
N ASN A 370 -3.21 -14.05 -42.57
CA ASN A 370 -4.17 -13.27 -41.77
C ASN A 370 -5.49 -12.91 -42.49
N GLN A 371 -5.95 -13.70 -43.47
CA GLN A 371 -7.14 -13.37 -44.28
C GLN A 371 -8.04 -14.59 -44.51
N CYS A 372 -9.35 -14.34 -44.61
CA CYS A 372 -10.31 -15.30 -45.16
C CYS A 372 -10.07 -15.48 -46.66
N SER A 373 -10.38 -16.66 -47.20
CA SER A 373 -10.28 -16.91 -48.65
C SER A 373 -11.17 -15.96 -49.46
N ALA A 374 -10.75 -15.63 -50.69
CA ALA A 374 -11.49 -14.76 -51.60
C ALA A 374 -12.96 -15.23 -51.77
N GLY A 375 -13.90 -14.32 -51.49
CA GLY A 375 -15.35 -14.57 -51.56
C GLY A 375 -16.07 -14.75 -50.22
N TYR A 376 -15.36 -14.67 -49.09
CA TYR A 376 -15.95 -14.82 -47.75
C TYR A 376 -15.76 -13.55 -46.90
N GLN A 377 -16.79 -13.16 -46.14
CA GLN A 377 -16.74 -12.04 -45.19
C GLN A 377 -16.87 -12.55 -43.75
N PRO A 378 -16.14 -11.97 -42.78
CA PRO A 378 -16.31 -12.31 -41.38
C PRO A 378 -17.73 -11.97 -40.94
N ARG A 379 -18.42 -12.92 -40.29
CA ARG A 379 -19.71 -12.67 -39.64
C ARG A 379 -19.50 -12.69 -38.13
N CYS A 380 -19.63 -11.53 -37.49
CA CYS A 380 -19.71 -11.42 -36.02
C CYS A 380 -21.08 -12.07 -35.60
N ASN A 381 -21.08 -13.00 -34.63
CA ASN A 381 -22.26 -13.78 -34.21
C ASN A 381 -23.34 -12.87 -33.58
N PRO A 382 -24.60 -12.86 -34.04
CA PRO A 382 -25.62 -11.93 -33.56
C PRO A 382 -26.28 -12.30 -32.21
N LEU A 383 -25.89 -13.38 -31.53
CA LEU A 383 -26.60 -13.87 -30.35
C LEU A 383 -26.14 -13.34 -28.99
N ARG A 384 -25.06 -12.54 -28.89
CA ARG A 384 -24.73 -11.77 -27.69
C ARG A 384 -24.07 -10.45 -28.07
N GLU A 385 -24.60 -9.37 -27.47
CA GLU A 385 -24.14 -7.98 -27.49
C GLU A 385 -24.75 -7.02 -28.52
N THR A 386 -25.60 -6.14 -27.96
CA THR A 386 -26.03 -4.86 -28.49
C THR A 386 -24.94 -3.80 -28.25
N SER A 387 -24.02 -3.60 -29.19
CA SER A 387 -23.61 -2.28 -29.68
C SER A 387 -22.50 -2.45 -30.72
N THR A 388 -22.73 -1.92 -31.91
CA THR A 388 -21.83 -2.03 -33.06
C THR A 388 -20.87 -0.85 -33.10
N THR A 389 -19.56 -1.06 -33.01
CA THR A 389 -18.59 -0.29 -33.83
C THR A 389 -17.14 -0.79 -33.94
N GLU A 390 -16.68 -1.86 -33.28
CA GLU A 390 -15.26 -2.28 -33.39
C GLU A 390 -15.05 -3.79 -33.62
N CYS A 391 -15.38 -4.33 -34.81
CA CYS A 391 -14.75 -5.60 -35.27
C CYS A 391 -13.39 -5.21 -35.90
N GLY A 392 -12.36 -5.02 -35.04
CA GLY A 392 -10.96 -4.81 -35.42
C GLY A 392 -10.36 -6.05 -36.11
N GLY A 393 -9.49 -5.82 -37.10
CA GLY A 393 -9.09 -6.78 -38.12
C GLY A 393 -8.61 -8.16 -37.64
N CYS A 394 -9.04 -9.20 -38.35
CA CYS A 394 -8.62 -10.58 -38.14
C CYS A 394 -7.10 -10.76 -38.39
N THR A 395 -6.44 -11.52 -37.53
CA THR A 395 -5.06 -11.99 -37.70
C THR A 395 -5.04 -13.52 -37.59
N CYS A 396 -5.25 -14.22 -38.72
CA CYS A 396 -5.10 -15.68 -38.87
C CYS A 396 -3.62 -16.11 -39.05
N ARG A 397 -3.06 -16.89 -38.11
CA ARG A 397 -1.85 -17.69 -38.39
C ARG A 397 -2.20 -19.02 -39.04
#